data_AF-A0A833L265-F1
#
_entry.id   AF-A0A833L265-F1
#
_cell.length_a   1.000
_cell.length_b   1.000
_cell.length_c   1.000
_cell.angle_alpha   90.00
_cell.angle_beta   90.00
_cell.angle_gamma   90.00
#
_symmetry.space_group_name_H-M   'P 1'
#
loop_
_entity.id
_entity.type
_entity.pdbx_description
1 polymer ?
#
loop_
_entity_poly.entity_id
_entity_poly.type
_entity_poly.pdbx_seq_one_letter_code
_entity_poly.pdbx_strand_id
1 'polypeptide(L)'
;MLAILKATIYNQFTMNTENNKTILPGISNDIAKAMKEKEELRLSVLRMMKSKILYVNARGDLPDPEIIKIIAKYAKELKESIEEAKKVDRPEAAKKTEAELKIVEEYLK
;
A
#
# COMPACT_ATOMS: atom_id res chain seq x y z
N MET A 1 9.28 41.24 -11.14
CA MET A 1 8.85 40.19 -12.09
C MET A 1 9.44 38.81 -11.75
N LEU A 2 10.76 38.67 -11.58
CA LEU A 2 11.43 37.40 -11.21
C LEU A 2 10.97 36.75 -9.89
N ALA A 3 10.67 37.55 -8.86
CA ALA A 3 10.21 37.01 -7.56
C ALA A 3 8.80 36.40 -7.61
N ILE A 4 7.91 37.00 -8.41
CA ILE A 4 6.55 36.49 -8.63
C ILE A 4 6.63 35.18 -9.41
N LEU A 5 7.48 35.12 -10.45
CA LEU A 5 7.67 33.89 -11.23
C LEU A 5 8.19 32.73 -10.36
N LYS A 6 9.17 32.98 -9.47
CA LYS A 6 9.68 31.97 -8.53
C LYS A 6 8.62 31.51 -7.53
N ALA A 7 7.80 32.41 -7.00
CA ALA A 7 6.72 32.06 -6.07
C ALA A 7 5.60 31.27 -6.76
N THR A 8 5.24 31.63 -8.00
CA THR A 8 4.27 30.88 -8.81
C THR A 8 4.81 29.49 -9.13
N ILE A 9 6.06 29.36 -9.59
CA ILE A 9 6.69 28.05 -9.85
C ILE A 9 6.79 27.22 -8.57
N TYR A 10 7.14 27.83 -7.43
CA TYR A 10 7.20 27.14 -6.14
C TYR A 10 5.81 26.65 -5.70
N ASN A 11 4.77 27.50 -5.76
CA ASN A 11 3.41 27.09 -5.45
C ASN A 11 2.87 26.03 -6.41
N GLN A 12 3.25 26.08 -7.69
CA GLN A 12 2.81 25.12 -8.69
C GLN A 12 3.55 23.78 -8.54
N PHE A 13 4.79 23.80 -8.05
CA PHE A 13 5.54 22.62 -7.63
C PHE A 13 4.96 22.02 -6.34
N THR A 14 4.64 22.84 -5.32
CA THR A 14 4.04 22.37 -4.06
C THR A 14 2.61 21.84 -4.27
N MET A 15 1.80 22.48 -5.12
CA MET A 15 0.45 21.99 -5.46
C MET A 15 0.45 20.73 -6.33
N ASN A 16 1.50 20.50 -7.13
CA ASN A 16 1.70 19.23 -7.82
C ASN A 16 2.12 18.10 -6.87
N THR A 17 2.80 18.41 -5.76
CA THR A 17 3.11 17.42 -4.72
C THR A 17 1.94 17.10 -3.79
N GLU A 18 0.97 18.02 -3.63
CA GLU A 18 -0.21 17.79 -2.78
C GLU A 18 -1.30 16.93 -3.44
N ASN A 19 -1.32 16.85 -4.78
CA ASN A 19 -2.32 16.08 -5.53
C ASN A 19 -1.86 14.70 -5.99
N ASN A 20 -0.61 14.30 -5.71
CA ASN A 20 -0.22 12.90 -5.79
C ASN A 20 -0.36 12.30 -4.39
N LYS A 21 -1.43 11.52 -4.15
CA LYS A 21 -1.53 10.70 -2.94
C LYS A 21 -0.39 9.67 -2.98
N THR A 22 0.74 10.04 -2.39
CA THR A 22 1.88 9.15 -2.19
C THR A 22 1.42 7.89 -1.45
N ILE A 23 1.72 6.71 -2.01
CA ILE A 23 1.10 5.44 -1.61
C ILE A 23 1.50 5.08 -0.17
N LEU A 24 2.78 5.26 0.20
CA LEU A 24 3.27 4.90 1.53
C LEU A 24 2.69 5.79 2.66
N PRO A 25 2.62 7.12 2.51
CA PRO A 25 1.84 7.97 3.42
C PRO A 25 0.36 7.59 3.48
N GLY A 26 -0.25 7.25 2.34
CA GLY A 26 -1.63 6.74 2.27
C GLY A 26 -1.84 5.49 3.13
N ILE A 27 -1.00 4.46 2.95
CA ILE A 27 -1.01 3.24 3.77
C ILE A 27 -0.85 3.58 5.26
N SER A 28 0.02 4.54 5.62
CA SER A 28 0.22 4.92 7.02
C SER A 28 -1.01 5.60 7.63
N ASN A 29 -1.74 6.41 6.85
CA ASN A 29 -3.01 6.99 7.27
C ASN A 29 -4.10 5.92 7.43
N ASP A 30 -4.17 4.97 6.51
CA ASP A 30 -5.14 3.87 6.57
C ASP A 30 -4.86 2.92 7.74
N ILE A 31 -3.60 2.71 8.13
CA ILE A 31 -3.25 2.01 9.37
C ILE A 31 -3.86 2.72 10.58
N ALA A 32 -3.70 4.05 10.67
CA ALA A 32 -4.25 4.82 11.78
C ALA A 32 -5.79 4.78 11.81
N LYS A 33 -6.42 4.77 10.63
CA LYS A 33 -7.87 4.61 10.49
C LYS A 33 -8.33 3.21 10.95
N ALA A 34 -7.73 2.15 10.41
CA ALA A 34 -8.06 0.77 10.76
C ALA A 34 -7.85 0.48 12.26
N MET A 35 -6.86 1.12 12.90
CA MET A 35 -6.67 1.06 14.36
C MET A 35 -7.84 1.69 15.12
N LYS A 36 -8.34 2.85 14.69
CA LYS A 36 -9.47 3.54 15.32
C LYS A 36 -10.77 2.78 15.14
N GLU A 37 -10.97 2.23 13.95
CA GLU A 37 -12.19 1.48 13.57
C GLU A 37 -12.17 0.02 14.03
N LYS A 38 -11.05 -0.44 14.63
CA LYS A 38 -10.84 -1.82 15.09
C LYS A 38 -11.00 -2.86 13.98
N GLU A 39 -10.58 -2.50 12.76
CA GLU A 39 -10.56 -3.40 11.61
C GLU A 39 -9.33 -4.31 11.67
N GLU A 40 -9.36 -5.35 12.50
CA GLU A 40 -8.18 -6.18 12.80
C GLU A 40 -7.48 -6.76 11.56
N LEU A 41 -8.27 -7.31 10.61
CA LEU A 41 -7.73 -7.88 9.38
C LEU A 41 -7.07 -6.81 8.51
N ARG A 42 -7.76 -5.69 8.27
CA ARG A 42 -7.26 -4.56 7.47
C ARG A 42 -5.99 -4.00 8.08
N LEU A 43 -5.99 -3.79 9.40
CA LEU A 43 -4.81 -3.32 10.14
C LEU A 43 -3.60 -4.24 9.95
N SER A 44 -3.81 -5.56 10.06
CA SER A 44 -2.75 -6.56 9.88
C SER A 44 -2.17 -6.51 8.46
N VAL A 45 -3.03 -6.49 7.43
CA VAL A 45 -2.62 -6.46 6.03
C VAL A 45 -1.87 -5.17 5.69
N LEU A 46 -2.36 -4.01 6.13
CA LEU A 46 -1.70 -2.73 5.87
C LEU A 46 -0.32 -2.64 6.53
N ARG A 47 -0.16 -3.18 7.75
CA ARG A 47 1.14 -3.28 8.42
C ARG A 47 2.09 -4.20 7.67
N MET A 48 1.59 -5.33 7.16
CA MET A 48 2.38 -6.25 6.33
C MET A 48 2.84 -5.58 5.03
N MET A 49 1.95 -4.87 4.33
CA MET A 49 2.30 -4.10 3.14
C MET A 49 3.40 -3.07 3.43
N LYS A 50 3.24 -2.28 4.49
CA LYS A 50 4.26 -1.31 4.92
C LYS A 50 5.59 -2.00 5.26
N SER A 51 5.56 -3.14 5.93
CA SER A 51 6.77 -3.91 6.25
C SER A 51 7.49 -4.39 4.99
N LYS A 52 6.77 -4.90 3.99
CA LYS A 52 7.36 -5.31 2.69
C LYS A 52 8.02 -4.14 1.95
N ILE A 53 7.42 -2.95 1.99
CA ILE A 53 8.00 -1.73 1.40
C ILE A 53 9.30 -1.35 2.13
N LEU A 54 9.26 -1.30 3.46
CA LEU A 54 10.42 -0.93 4.28
C LEU A 54 11.54 -1.97 4.24
N TYR A 55 11.23 -3.23 3.95
CA TYR A 55 12.23 -4.27 3.72
C TYR A 55 13.07 -4.00 2.47
N VAL A 56 12.46 -3.49 1.40
CA VAL A 56 13.17 -3.09 0.18
C VAL A 56 13.96 -1.81 0.40
N ASN A 57 13.38 -0.83 1.11
CA ASN A 57 14.07 0.38 1.50
C ASN A 57 13.59 0.89 2.87
N ALA A 58 14.47 0.77 3.87
CA ALA A 58 14.18 1.12 5.25
C ALA A 58 13.88 2.62 5.48
N ARG A 59 14.30 3.50 4.56
CA ARG A 59 14.00 4.94 4.63
C ARG A 59 12.59 5.27 4.14
N GLY A 60 11.96 4.37 3.38
CA GLY A 60 10.61 4.58 2.82
C GLY A 60 10.57 5.63 1.71
N ASP A 61 11.71 6.04 1.17
CA ASP A 61 11.85 7.02 0.08
C ASP A 61 11.82 6.36 -1.29
N LEU A 62 10.81 5.50 -1.52
CA LEU A 62 10.58 4.86 -2.81
C LEU A 62 9.53 5.62 -3.63
N PRO A 63 9.72 5.76 -4.95
CA PRO A 63 8.70 6.33 -5.82
C PRO A 63 7.51 5.35 -5.93
N ASP A 64 6.30 5.90 -6.09
CA ASP A 64 5.05 5.11 -6.14
C ASP A 64 5.08 3.94 -7.14
N PRO A 65 5.66 4.04 -8.36
CA PRO A 65 5.78 2.90 -9.28
C PRO A 65 6.57 1.71 -8.71
N GLU A 66 7.60 1.95 -7.90
CA GLU A 66 8.36 0.88 -7.23
C GLU A 66 7.54 0.27 -6.09
N ILE A 67 6.79 1.10 -5.35
CA ILE A 67 5.86 0.62 -4.32
C ILE A 67 4.78 -0.28 -4.94
N ILE A 68 4.20 0.12 -6.09
CA ILE A 68 3.21 -0.68 -6.81
C ILE A 68 3.77 -2.05 -7.20
N LYS A 69 5.02 -2.13 -7.68
CA LYS A 69 5.68 -3.41 -7.99
C LYS A 69 5.77 -4.31 -6.76
N ILE A 70 6.12 -3.76 -5.60
CA ILE A 70 6.21 -4.50 -4.33
C ILE A 70 4.82 -5.03 -3.91
N ILE A 71 3.79 -4.18 -3.99
CA ILE A 71 2.41 -4.56 -3.65
C ILE A 71 1.89 -5.62 -4.64
N ALA A 72 2.18 -5.48 -5.93
CA ALA A 72 1.78 -6.44 -6.95
C ALA A 72 2.44 -7.81 -6.73
N LYS A 73 3.71 -7.83 -6.35
CA LYS A 73 4.39 -9.06 -5.93
C LYS A 73 3.71 -9.70 -4.73
N TYR A 74 3.34 -8.92 -3.71
CA TYR A 74 2.63 -9.45 -2.54
C TYR A 74 1.26 -10.02 -2.91
N ALA A 75 0.49 -9.35 -3.77
CA ALA A 75 -0.78 -9.88 -4.27
C ALA A 75 -0.60 -11.22 -5.01
N LYS A 76 0.49 -11.39 -5.77
CA LYS A 76 0.83 -12.66 -6.42
C LYS A 76 1.13 -13.77 -5.40
N GLU A 77 1.92 -13.48 -4.37
CA GLU A 77 2.23 -14.43 -3.29
C GLU A 77 0.95 -14.89 -2.56
N LEU A 78 -0.01 -13.99 -2.32
CA LEU A 78 -1.30 -14.35 -1.73
C LEU A 78 -2.13 -15.25 -2.66
N LYS A 79 -2.16 -14.96 -3.97
CA LYS A 79 -2.83 -15.81 -4.97
C LYS A 79 -2.24 -17.22 -5.00
N GLU A 80 -0.92 -17.33 -4.98
CA GLU A 80 -0.22 -18.63 -4.91
C GLU A 80 -0.57 -19.39 -3.61
N SER A 81 -0.57 -18.70 -2.47
CA SER A 81 -0.94 -19.29 -1.17
C SER A 81 -2.40 -19.78 -1.11
N ILE A 82 -3.33 -19.07 -1.75
CA ILE A 82 -4.74 -19.49 -1.87
C ILE A 82 -4.84 -20.80 -2.64
N GLU A 83 -4.16 -20.90 -3.78
CA GLU A 83 -4.17 -22.10 -4.62
C GLU A 83 -3.52 -23.30 -3.90
N GLU A 84 -2.42 -23.08 -3.18
CA GLU A 84 -1.80 -24.11 -2.34
C GLU A 84 -2.72 -24.59 -1.22
N ALA A 85 -3.37 -23.68 -0.50
CA ALA A 85 -4.30 -24.02 0.58
C ALA A 85 -5.50 -24.83 0.06
N LYS A 86 -6.01 -24.51 -1.14
CA LYS A 86 -7.07 -25.30 -1.80
C LYS A 86 -6.60 -26.70 -2.18
N LYS A 87 -5.37 -26.85 -2.67
CA LYS A 87 -4.79 -28.16 -3.04
C LYS A 87 -4.64 -29.11 -1.87
N VAL A 88 -4.37 -28.60 -0.67
CA VAL A 88 -4.19 -29.41 0.56
C VAL A 88 -5.45 -29.46 1.43
N ASP A 89 -6.62 -29.14 0.87
CA ASP A 89 -7.94 -29.16 1.51
C ASP A 89 -8.02 -28.34 2.82
N ARG A 90 -7.49 -27.10 2.80
CA ARG A 90 -7.57 -26.13 3.91
C ARG A 90 -8.44 -24.91 3.54
N PRO A 91 -9.77 -25.07 3.42
CA PRO A 91 -10.65 -24.03 2.90
C PRO A 91 -10.71 -22.77 3.79
N GLU A 92 -10.60 -22.90 5.11
CA GLU A 92 -10.62 -21.75 6.02
C GLU A 92 -9.36 -20.88 5.88
N ALA A 93 -8.20 -21.50 5.63
CA ALA A 93 -6.96 -20.77 5.34
C ALA A 93 -7.04 -20.04 3.99
N ALA A 94 -7.62 -20.68 2.97
CA ALA A 94 -7.86 -20.06 1.67
C ALA A 94 -8.79 -18.84 1.79
N LYS A 95 -9.93 -18.96 2.49
CA LYS A 95 -10.87 -17.84 2.72
C LYS A 95 -10.22 -16.65 3.43
N LYS A 96 -9.41 -16.92 4.46
CA LYS A 96 -8.68 -15.86 5.16
C LYS A 96 -7.74 -15.12 4.19
N THR A 97 -6.96 -15.86 3.43
CA THR A 97 -5.99 -15.31 2.47
C THR A 97 -6.68 -14.56 1.32
N GLU A 98 -7.85 -15.03 0.86
CA GLU A 98 -8.70 -14.30 -0.10
C GLU A 98 -9.19 -12.96 0.45
N ALA A 99 -9.53 -12.89 1.74
CA ALA A 99 -9.91 -11.63 2.38
C ALA A 99 -8.71 -10.67 2.50
N GLU A 100 -7.52 -11.18 2.80
CA GLU A 100 -6.28 -10.39 2.78
C GLU A 100 -5.99 -9.84 1.37
N LEU A 101 -6.10 -10.69 0.35
CA LEU A 101 -5.85 -10.32 -1.04
C LEU A 101 -6.76 -9.16 -1.50
N LYS A 102 -8.05 -9.19 -1.15
CA LYS A 102 -8.98 -8.12 -1.50
C LYS A 102 -8.52 -6.75 -0.99
N ILE A 103 -7.98 -6.69 0.23
CA ILE A 103 -7.45 -5.45 0.82
C ILE A 103 -6.19 -4.99 0.07
N VAL A 104 -5.29 -5.92 -0.26
CA VAL A 104 -4.06 -5.60 -1.03
C VAL A 104 -4.40 -5.05 -2.41
N GLU A 105 -5.40 -5.62 -3.08
CA GLU A 105 -5.82 -5.20 -4.43
C GLU A 105 -6.45 -3.79 -4.47
N GLU A 106 -6.87 -3.21 -3.34
CA GLU A 106 -7.31 -1.81 -3.27
C GLU A 106 -6.19 -0.82 -3.61
N TYR A 107 -4.92 -1.21 -3.45
CA TYR A 107 -3.73 -0.38 -3.69
C TYR A 107 -3.07 -0.63 -5.06
N LEU A 108 -3.70 -1.46 -5.91
CA LEU A 108 -3.24 -1.78 -7.26
C LEU A 108 -4.16 -1.24 -8.36
N LYS A 109 -5.19 -0.49 -7.99
CA LYS A 109 -6.19 0.09 -8.89
C LYS A 109 -5.88 1.53 -9.27
#